data_AF-A0ABD1XZC9-F1
#
_entry.id   AF-A0ABD1XZC9-F1
#
_cell.length_a   1.000
_cell.length_b   1.000
_cell.length_c   1.000
_cell.angle_alpha   90.00
_cell.angle_beta   90.00
_cell.angle_gamma   90.00
#
_symmetry.space_group_name_H-M   'P 1'
#
loop_
_entity.id
_entity.type
_entity.pdbx_description
1 polymer ?
#
loop_
_entity_poly.entity_id
_entity_poly.type
_entity_poly.pdbx_seq_one_letter_code
_entity_poly.pdbx_strand_id
1 'polypeptide(L)'
;MANAVAMASLVTMPADRLYKQATSFQEKVQNSLRIRGDRSGACRAQVTMMPIGTPKVPYRTPQEGGWQWVDIWNVLYRERIIFIGQYIDEEFGNQVLATMLYLDSIDNTKPLYLYLNSPGGDMTPCMSIYDTIQSIKSEVGTLALGYAYNNAGLLLSAGAKGLRVAMPMTRIALQSPSGAARGTAADIQNEAKELSRVRNYIFSEVSKKTGQPLEKVTKDLSRIKRRDQELDLAELVSDSRLWEFLHICTLFVISQGYLIKPFRE
;
A
#
# COMPACT_ATOMS: atom_id res chain seq x y z
N MET A 1 -29.69 -14.15 -39.09
CA MET A 1 -28.23 -14.31 -39.27
C MET A 1 -27.55 -12.97 -39.57
N ALA A 2 -27.77 -11.93 -38.75
CA ALA A 2 -27.24 -10.57 -39.01
C ALA A 2 -26.19 -10.09 -37.98
N ASN A 3 -25.97 -10.83 -36.89
CA ASN A 3 -25.07 -10.42 -35.79
C ASN A 3 -23.68 -11.07 -35.83
N ALA A 4 -23.35 -11.85 -36.86
CA ALA A 4 -22.02 -12.46 -36.99
C ALA A 4 -21.04 -11.61 -37.85
N VAL A 5 -21.53 -10.60 -38.57
CA VAL A 5 -20.71 -9.80 -39.51
C VAL A 5 -20.10 -8.56 -38.84
N ALA A 6 -20.68 -8.06 -37.74
CA ALA A 6 -20.19 -6.86 -37.05
C ALA A 6 -18.93 -7.10 -36.18
N MET A 7 -18.64 -8.34 -35.80
CA MET A 7 -17.45 -8.68 -35.00
C MET A 7 -16.19 -8.96 -35.85
N ALA A 8 -16.34 -9.21 -37.16
CA ALA A 8 -15.21 -9.48 -38.05
C ALA A 8 -14.51 -8.21 -38.57
N SER A 9 -15.14 -7.04 -38.47
CA SER A 9 -14.60 -5.77 -38.97
C SER A 9 -13.75 -4.97 -37.96
N LEU A 10 -13.67 -5.43 -36.71
CA LEU A 10 -12.84 -4.81 -35.66
C LEU A 10 -11.38 -5.28 -35.68
N VAL A 11 -11.05 -6.36 -36.39
CA VAL A 11 -9.69 -6.94 -36.41
C VAL A 11 -8.82 -6.40 -37.55
N THR A 12 -9.37 -5.59 -38.47
CA THR A 12 -8.59 -4.95 -39.54
C THR A 12 -8.84 -3.45 -39.59
N MET A 13 -8.51 -2.74 -38.50
CA MET A 13 -8.37 -1.29 -38.59
C MET A 13 -6.95 -0.93 -39.03
N PRO A 14 -6.76 -0.20 -40.15
CA PRO A 14 -5.44 0.23 -40.58
C PRO A 14 -4.83 1.15 -39.53
N ALA A 15 -3.56 0.92 -39.18
CA ALA A 15 -2.81 1.62 -38.12
C ALA A 15 -2.90 3.16 -38.22
N ASP A 16 -3.06 3.68 -39.43
CA ASP A 16 -3.23 5.10 -39.73
C ASP A 16 -4.45 5.74 -39.04
N ARG A 17 -5.52 4.98 -38.81
CA ARG A 17 -6.76 5.51 -38.20
C ARG A 17 -6.64 5.61 -36.68
N LEU A 18 -5.98 4.64 -36.05
CA LEU A 18 -5.62 4.69 -34.63
C LEU A 18 -4.59 5.80 -34.36
N TYR A 19 -3.61 5.96 -35.25
CA TYR A 19 -2.63 7.04 -35.16
C TYR A 19 -3.31 8.42 -35.26
N LYS A 20 -4.25 8.61 -36.19
CA LYS A 20 -5.04 9.86 -36.31
C LYS A 20 -5.95 10.12 -35.11
N GLN A 21 -6.51 9.08 -34.50
CA GLN A 21 -7.29 9.23 -33.27
C GLN A 21 -6.40 9.60 -32.08
N ALA A 22 -5.23 8.96 -31.95
CA ALA A 22 -4.27 9.28 -30.91
C ALA A 22 -3.73 10.71 -31.05
N THR A 23 -3.36 11.15 -32.27
CA THR A 23 -2.89 12.52 -32.51
C THR A 23 -3.98 13.56 -32.28
N SER A 24 -5.21 13.31 -32.76
CA SER A 24 -6.33 14.24 -32.53
C SER A 24 -6.75 14.33 -31.06
N PHE A 25 -6.63 13.23 -30.30
CA PHE A 25 -6.83 13.25 -28.86
C PHE A 25 -5.72 14.05 -28.17
N GLN A 26 -4.47 13.83 -28.56
CA GLN A 26 -3.31 14.55 -28.03
C GLN A 26 -3.40 16.06 -28.31
N GLU A 27 -3.84 16.46 -29.50
CA GLU A 27 -4.10 17.86 -29.86
C GLU A 27 -5.25 18.47 -29.05
N LYS A 28 -6.34 17.73 -28.81
CA LYS A 28 -7.44 18.20 -27.96
C LYS A 28 -6.98 18.41 -26.51
N VAL A 29 -6.17 17.49 -25.98
CA VAL A 29 -5.58 17.63 -24.64
C VAL A 29 -4.63 18.82 -24.61
N GLN A 30 -3.74 18.98 -25.59
CA GLN A 30 -2.84 20.14 -25.65
C GLN A 30 -3.58 21.47 -25.79
N ASN A 31 -4.67 21.51 -26.57
CA ASN A 31 -5.52 22.69 -26.70
C ASN A 31 -6.30 23.00 -25.42
N SER A 32 -6.72 21.98 -24.65
CA SER A 32 -7.34 22.18 -23.34
C SER A 32 -6.35 22.70 -22.28
N LEU A 33 -5.05 22.40 -22.45
CA LEU A 33 -3.98 22.87 -21.58
C LEU A 33 -3.44 24.25 -21.96
N ARG A 34 -3.75 24.75 -23.16
CA ARG A 34 -3.43 26.13 -23.58
C ARG A 34 -4.39 27.12 -22.93
N ILE A 35 -4.16 27.39 -21.65
CA ILE A 35 -4.68 28.56 -20.96
C ILE A 35 -4.15 29.79 -21.71
N ARG A 36 -5.05 30.65 -22.21
CA ARG A 36 -4.72 31.94 -22.84
C ARG A 36 -3.83 32.74 -21.88
N GLY A 37 -2.58 32.94 -22.27
CA GLY A 37 -1.66 33.79 -21.53
C GLY A 37 -2.04 35.26 -21.68
N ASP A 38 -2.44 35.88 -20.57
CA ASP A 38 -2.02 37.25 -20.26
C ASP A 38 -2.06 37.48 -18.74
N ARG A 39 -1.05 38.22 -18.26
CA ARG A 39 -0.80 38.78 -16.91
C ARG A 39 -0.05 37.91 -15.88
N SER A 40 1.26 38.19 -15.85
CA SER A 40 2.11 38.44 -14.68
C SER A 40 1.76 37.72 -13.36
N GLY A 41 2.57 36.71 -13.05
CA GLY A 41 2.59 36.02 -11.77
C GLY A 41 2.61 34.52 -12.03
N ALA A 42 3.78 33.88 -11.93
CA ALA A 42 3.91 32.43 -12.05
C ALA A 42 3.32 31.74 -10.81
N CYS A 43 2.01 31.84 -10.62
CA CYS A 43 1.27 30.88 -9.82
C CYS A 43 1.12 29.65 -10.72
N ARG A 44 1.92 28.61 -10.48
CA ARG A 44 1.58 27.27 -10.95
C ARG A 44 0.19 26.99 -10.38
N ALA A 45 -0.84 27.12 -11.22
CA ALA A 45 -2.18 26.68 -10.86
C ALA A 45 -2.06 25.18 -10.56
N GLN A 46 -1.98 24.86 -9.28
CA GLN A 46 -2.00 23.51 -8.78
C GLN A 46 -3.36 22.98 -9.21
N VAL A 47 -3.37 22.11 -10.23
CA VAL A 47 -4.58 21.43 -10.66
C VAL A 47 -5.03 20.60 -9.46
N THR A 48 -5.89 21.20 -8.64
CA THR A 48 -6.65 20.53 -7.61
C THR A 48 -7.69 19.75 -8.38
N MET A 49 -7.31 18.55 -8.81
CA MET A 49 -8.28 17.53 -9.18
C MET A 49 -9.31 17.52 -8.04
N MET A 50 -10.59 17.75 -8.36
CA MET A 50 -11.65 17.46 -7.40
C MET A 50 -11.41 16.01 -6.94
N PRO A 51 -11.29 15.74 -5.64
CA PRO A 51 -11.09 14.38 -5.20
C PRO A 51 -12.27 13.59 -5.74
N ILE A 52 -11.98 12.52 -6.50
CA ILE A 52 -12.99 11.51 -6.81
C ILE A 52 -13.57 11.13 -5.45
N GLY A 53 -14.84 11.50 -5.22
CA GLY A 53 -15.52 11.20 -3.97
C GLY A 53 -15.43 9.71 -3.69
N THR A 54 -15.40 9.32 -2.42
CA THR A 54 -15.34 7.91 -2.04
C THR A 54 -16.50 7.17 -2.69
N PRO A 55 -16.25 6.13 -3.52
CA PRO A 55 -17.32 5.42 -4.18
C PRO A 55 -18.17 4.70 -3.13
N LYS A 56 -19.48 4.80 -3.29
CA LYS A 56 -20.46 4.10 -2.45
C LYS A 56 -20.84 2.78 -3.09
N VAL A 57 -20.91 1.74 -2.28
CA VAL A 57 -21.24 0.37 -2.69
C VAL A 57 -22.48 -0.09 -1.92
N PRO A 58 -23.42 -0.82 -2.56
CA PRO A 58 -24.53 -1.41 -1.85
C PRO A 58 -24.01 -2.54 -0.94
N TYR A 59 -24.20 -2.39 0.37
CA TYR A 59 -23.85 -3.39 1.37
C TYR A 59 -25.09 -3.84 2.12
N ARG A 60 -25.18 -5.14 2.40
CA ARG A 60 -26.28 -5.74 3.16
C ARG A 60 -25.77 -6.20 4.51
N THR A 61 -26.14 -5.47 5.57
CA THR A 61 -25.80 -5.87 6.94
C THR A 61 -26.59 -7.14 7.30
N PRO A 62 -25.94 -8.17 7.88
CA PRO A 62 -26.62 -9.43 8.22
C PRO A 62 -27.83 -9.26 9.14
N GLN A 63 -27.83 -8.23 10.00
CA GLN A 63 -28.86 -8.00 11.02
C GLN A 63 -30.06 -7.18 10.54
N GLU A 64 -29.88 -6.23 9.62
CA GLU A 64 -30.92 -5.24 9.28
C GLU A 64 -31.66 -5.53 7.96
N GLY A 65 -31.28 -6.58 7.22
CA GLY A 65 -32.03 -7.12 6.09
C GLY A 65 -32.10 -6.23 4.83
N GLY A 66 -31.92 -4.91 4.94
CA GLY A 66 -31.98 -3.91 3.88
C GLY A 66 -30.63 -3.58 3.25
N TRP A 67 -30.69 -3.08 2.01
CA TRP A 67 -29.52 -2.56 1.29
C TRP A 67 -29.21 -1.14 1.76
N GLN A 68 -27.97 -0.90 2.19
CA GLN A 68 -27.48 0.42 2.55
C GLN A 68 -26.35 0.83 1.61
N TRP A 69 -26.30 2.11 1.23
CA TRP A 69 -25.20 2.67 0.46
C TRP A 69 -24.11 3.11 1.41
N VAL A 70 -23.02 2.35 1.43
CA VAL A 70 -21.90 2.54 2.37
C VAL A 70 -20.64 2.87 1.58
N ASP A 71 -19.75 3.69 2.14
CA ASP A 71 -18.43 3.94 1.54
C ASP A 71 -17.61 2.64 1.43
N ILE A 72 -16.84 2.52 0.34
CA ILE A 72 -16.02 1.33 0.08
C ILE A 72 -15.07 0.98 1.23
N TRP A 73 -14.50 1.97 1.91
CA TRP A 73 -13.56 1.76 3.01
C TRP A 73 -14.22 1.06 4.20
N ASN A 74 -15.47 1.41 4.51
CA ASN A 74 -16.21 0.77 5.59
C ASN A 74 -16.54 -0.69 5.26
N VAL A 75 -16.76 -1.01 3.98
CA VAL A 75 -16.93 -2.41 3.53
C VAL A 75 -15.62 -3.17 3.72
N LEU A 76 -14.48 -2.58 3.34
CA LEU A 76 -13.16 -3.20 3.50
C LEU A 76 -12.81 -3.44 4.97
N TYR A 77 -13.08 -2.47 5.86
CA TYR A 77 -12.84 -2.63 7.29
C TYR A 77 -13.69 -3.76 7.90
N ARG A 78 -14.94 -3.92 7.46
CA ARG A 78 -15.79 -5.06 7.87
C ARG A 78 -15.23 -6.40 7.41
N GLU A 79 -14.64 -6.44 6.22
CA GLU A 79 -13.89 -7.60 5.70
C GLU A 79 -12.46 -7.71 6.28
N ARG A 80 -12.11 -6.91 7.30
CA ARG A 80 -10.81 -6.93 8.00
C ARG A 80 -9.61 -6.54 7.14
N ILE A 81 -9.86 -5.75 6.11
CA ILE A 81 -8.82 -5.20 5.24
C ILE A 81 -8.62 -3.73 5.59
N ILE A 82 -7.43 -3.38 6.06
CA ILE A 82 -7.04 -2.00 6.40
C ILE A 82 -6.02 -1.51 5.38
N PHE A 83 -6.30 -0.38 4.75
CA PHE A 83 -5.45 0.21 3.73
C PHE A 83 -4.64 1.39 4.29
N ILE A 84 -3.32 1.32 4.13
CA ILE A 84 -2.38 2.36 4.52
C ILE A 84 -1.75 2.90 3.23
N GLY A 85 -2.43 3.89 2.65
CA GLY A 85 -2.08 4.49 1.36
C GLY A 85 -1.42 5.86 1.42
N GLN A 86 -1.22 6.39 2.64
CA GLN A 86 -0.75 7.75 2.87
C GLN A 86 0.41 7.77 3.86
N TYR A 87 0.96 8.97 4.08
CA TYR A 87 1.94 9.19 5.14
C TYR A 87 1.31 8.89 6.51
N ILE A 88 2.05 8.21 7.37
CA ILE A 88 1.56 7.81 8.70
C ILE A 88 1.84 8.96 9.69
N ASP A 89 0.86 9.84 9.82
CA ASP A 89 0.80 10.86 10.86
C ASP A 89 0.26 10.30 12.17
N GLU A 90 0.37 11.06 13.26
CA GLU A 90 -0.17 10.68 14.58
C GLU A 90 -1.69 10.44 14.55
N GLU A 91 -2.46 11.31 13.88
CA GLU A 91 -3.91 11.15 13.77
C GLU A 91 -4.28 9.89 12.98
N PHE A 92 -3.67 9.70 11.81
CA PHE A 92 -3.92 8.54 10.96
C PHE A 92 -3.48 7.24 11.65
N GLY A 93 -2.32 7.25 12.32
CA GLY A 93 -1.82 6.13 13.09
C GLY A 93 -2.78 5.71 14.21
N ASN A 94 -3.34 6.68 14.94
CA ASN A 94 -4.33 6.42 15.99
C ASN A 94 -5.63 5.84 15.42
N GLN A 95 -6.08 6.29 14.23
CA GLN A 95 -7.25 5.71 13.56
C GLN A 95 -7.01 4.25 13.15
N VAL A 96 -5.84 3.94 12.59
CA VAL A 96 -5.45 2.56 12.23
C VAL A 96 -5.40 1.68 13.48
N LEU A 97 -4.76 2.16 14.54
CA LEU A 97 -4.65 1.46 15.82
C LEU A 97 -6.03 1.16 16.41
N ALA A 98 -6.91 2.16 16.49
CA ALA A 98 -8.27 1.99 17.00
C ALA A 98 -9.07 0.98 16.17
N THR A 99 -8.92 1.02 14.83
CA THR A 99 -9.58 0.08 13.92
C THR A 99 -9.09 -1.34 14.14
N MET A 100 -7.77 -1.55 14.31
CA MET A 100 -7.20 -2.86 14.59
C MET A 100 -7.71 -3.44 15.91
N LEU A 101 -7.70 -2.65 16.99
CA LEU A 101 -8.20 -3.09 18.29
C LEU A 101 -9.71 -3.41 18.24
N TYR A 102 -10.48 -2.61 17.51
CA TYR A 102 -11.90 -2.83 17.33
C TYR A 102 -12.17 -4.16 16.60
N LEU A 103 -11.45 -4.43 15.50
CA LEU A 103 -11.64 -5.65 14.73
C LEU A 103 -11.23 -6.91 15.51
N ASP A 104 -10.17 -6.83 16.33
CA ASP A 104 -9.78 -7.93 17.23
C ASP A 104 -10.83 -8.17 18.33
N SER A 105 -11.50 -7.11 18.80
CA SER A 105 -12.55 -7.23 19.81
C SER A 105 -13.83 -7.92 19.31
N ILE A 106 -14.15 -7.78 18.02
CA ILE A 106 -15.33 -8.40 17.41
C ILE A 106 -15.13 -9.91 17.27
N ASP A 107 -13.98 -10.31 16.74
CA ASP A 107 -13.65 -11.71 16.52
C ASP A 107 -12.12 -11.81 16.39
N ASN A 108 -11.50 -12.60 17.25
CA ASN A 108 -10.05 -12.74 17.32
C ASN A 108 -9.53 -13.98 16.58
N THR A 109 -10.43 -14.74 15.94
CA THR A 109 -10.10 -16.00 15.27
C THR A 109 -9.74 -15.80 13.80
N LYS A 110 -10.28 -14.76 13.17
CA LYS A 110 -10.00 -14.48 11.76
C LYS A 110 -8.82 -13.52 11.59
N PRO A 111 -8.01 -13.70 10.54
CA PRO A 111 -6.87 -12.84 10.28
C PRO A 111 -7.29 -11.41 9.89
N LEU A 112 -6.38 -10.47 10.12
CA LEU A 112 -6.44 -9.08 9.70
C LEU A 112 -5.46 -8.87 8.54
N TYR A 113 -5.83 -8.11 7.51
CA TYR A 113 -4.95 -7.84 6.39
C TYR A 113 -4.60 -6.35 6.29
N LEU A 114 -3.31 -6.04 6.37
CA LEU A 114 -2.75 -4.70 6.23
C LEU A 114 -2.21 -4.51 4.82
N TYR A 115 -2.81 -3.61 4.06
CA TYR A 115 -2.37 -3.26 2.71
C TYR A 115 -1.52 -2.01 2.78
N LEU A 116 -0.23 -2.14 2.46
CA LEU A 116 0.77 -1.11 2.60
C LEU A 116 1.14 -0.52 1.25
N ASN A 117 0.85 0.76 1.05
CA ASN A 117 1.29 1.57 -0.08
C ASN A 117 1.68 2.95 0.45
N SER A 118 2.79 3.01 1.19
CA SER A 118 3.14 4.19 1.98
C SER A 118 4.64 4.45 1.97
N PRO A 119 5.06 5.73 1.97
CA PRO A 119 6.46 6.10 2.11
C PRO A 119 6.97 5.92 3.54
N GLY A 120 6.08 5.51 4.47
CA GLY A 120 6.31 5.49 5.90
C GLY A 120 5.61 6.67 6.57
N GLY A 121 6.17 7.11 7.69
CA GLY A 121 5.61 8.22 8.46
C GLY A 121 6.45 8.51 9.69
N ASP A 122 5.82 9.19 10.63
CA ASP A 122 6.44 9.47 11.91
C ASP A 122 6.73 8.17 12.65
N MET A 123 7.84 8.17 13.39
CA MET A 123 8.32 6.98 14.05
C MET A 123 7.37 6.48 15.13
N THR A 124 6.88 7.40 15.98
CA THR A 124 6.00 7.07 17.11
C THR A 124 4.71 6.36 16.67
N PRO A 125 3.88 6.90 15.75
CA PRO A 125 2.67 6.20 15.33
C PRO A 125 2.96 4.88 14.60
N CYS A 126 4.05 4.81 13.83
CA CYS A 126 4.46 3.54 13.20
C CYS A 126 4.84 2.48 14.24
N MET A 127 5.55 2.87 15.31
CA MET A 127 5.90 1.97 16.40
C MET A 127 4.67 1.54 17.19
N SER A 128 3.71 2.44 17.43
CA SER A 128 2.44 2.08 18.05
C SER A 128 1.67 1.04 17.24
N ILE A 129 1.63 1.19 15.90
CA ILE A 129 1.03 0.17 15.03
C ILE A 129 1.83 -1.14 15.10
N TYR A 130 3.16 -1.08 15.07
CA TYR A 130 4.02 -2.27 15.19
C TYR A 130 3.72 -3.07 16.47
N ASP A 131 3.67 -2.39 17.61
CA ASP A 131 3.37 -3.01 18.90
C ASP A 131 1.93 -3.53 18.96
N THR A 132 1.00 -2.84 18.30
CA THR A 132 -0.40 -3.30 18.15
C THR A 132 -0.48 -4.60 17.35
N ILE A 133 0.29 -4.72 16.25
CA ILE A 133 0.39 -5.96 15.46
C ILE A 133 0.88 -7.13 16.33
N GLN A 134 1.83 -6.90 17.24
CA GLN A 134 2.36 -7.97 18.10
C GLN A 134 1.48 -8.28 19.32
N SER A 135 0.67 -7.33 19.80
CA SER A 135 -0.16 -7.50 21.01
C SER A 135 -1.54 -8.09 20.75
N ILE A 136 -2.06 -7.92 19.54
CA ILE A 136 -3.36 -8.45 19.11
C ILE A 136 -3.32 -9.98 18.98
N LYS A 137 -4.45 -10.63 19.29
CA LYS A 137 -4.58 -12.10 19.20
C LYS A 137 -4.80 -12.60 17.77
N SER A 138 -5.52 -11.81 16.97
CA SER A 138 -5.74 -12.08 15.55
C SER A 138 -4.41 -12.11 14.78
N GLU A 139 -4.24 -13.08 13.88
CA GLU A 139 -3.07 -13.09 12.98
C GLU A 139 -3.12 -11.93 11.99
N VAL A 140 -2.04 -11.16 11.88
CA VAL A 140 -1.97 -10.02 10.96
C VAL A 140 -1.15 -10.37 9.72
N GLY A 141 -1.79 -10.44 8.56
CA GLY A 141 -1.15 -10.54 7.27
C GLY A 141 -0.81 -9.15 6.70
N THR A 142 0.34 -9.01 6.07
CA THR A 142 0.81 -7.75 5.49
C THR A 142 1.03 -7.91 3.99
N LEU A 143 0.50 -6.99 3.21
CA LEU A 143 0.59 -6.98 1.75
C LEU A 143 1.17 -5.65 1.26
N ALA A 144 2.32 -5.67 0.60
CA ALA A 144 2.93 -4.48 0.02
C ALA A 144 2.48 -4.26 -1.43
N LEU A 145 1.91 -3.08 -1.70
CA LEU A 145 1.40 -2.65 -3.00
C LEU A 145 2.14 -1.38 -3.46
N GLY A 146 2.77 -1.43 -4.63
CA GLY A 146 3.42 -0.28 -5.24
C GLY A 146 4.73 0.10 -4.57
N TYR A 147 4.69 0.61 -3.34
CA TYR A 147 5.88 0.87 -2.55
C TYR A 147 5.64 0.81 -1.03
N ALA A 148 6.67 0.38 -0.30
CA ALA A 148 6.73 0.40 1.15
C ALA A 148 8.11 0.87 1.59
N TYR A 149 8.23 2.15 1.95
CA TYR A 149 9.51 2.74 2.33
C TYR A 149 9.61 3.03 3.83
N ASN A 150 10.85 3.05 4.33
CA ASN A 150 11.19 3.38 5.71
C ASN A 150 10.36 2.57 6.72
N ASN A 151 9.60 3.23 7.60
CA ASN A 151 8.78 2.58 8.62
C ASN A 151 7.67 1.69 8.04
N ALA A 152 7.19 1.94 6.81
CA ALA A 152 6.23 1.03 6.17
C ALA A 152 6.89 -0.32 5.83
N GLY A 153 8.19 -0.33 5.51
CA GLY A 153 8.96 -1.58 5.34
C GLY A 153 9.10 -2.36 6.65
N LEU A 154 9.25 -1.66 7.79
CA LEU A 154 9.24 -2.29 9.11
C LEU A 154 7.86 -2.91 9.42
N LEU A 155 6.78 -2.17 9.20
CA LEU A 155 5.42 -2.69 9.36
C LEU A 155 5.13 -3.91 8.49
N LEU A 156 5.64 -3.92 7.25
CA LEU A 156 5.53 -5.08 6.37
C LEU A 156 6.16 -6.33 7.00
N SER A 157 7.35 -6.19 7.59
CA SER A 157 8.04 -7.29 8.27
C SER A 157 7.41 -7.72 9.60
N ALA A 158 6.56 -6.88 10.19
CA ALA A 158 5.90 -7.12 11.47
C ALA A 158 4.81 -8.19 11.41
N GLY A 159 4.26 -8.43 10.21
CA GLY A 159 3.20 -9.40 9.97
C GLY A 159 3.58 -10.83 10.36
N ALA A 160 2.56 -11.67 10.53
CA ALA A 160 2.72 -13.08 10.86
C ALA A 160 3.55 -13.80 9.79
N LYS A 161 4.46 -14.68 10.24
CA LYS A 161 5.32 -15.46 9.34
C LYS A 161 4.47 -16.29 8.37
N GLY A 162 4.79 -16.26 7.08
CA GLY A 162 3.99 -16.89 6.02
C GLY A 162 2.83 -16.05 5.46
N LEU A 163 2.42 -14.96 6.13
CA LEU A 163 1.35 -14.05 5.68
C LEU A 163 1.89 -12.68 5.23
N ARG A 164 3.20 -12.60 4.92
CA ARG A 164 3.86 -11.40 4.44
C ARG A 164 4.05 -11.53 2.93
N VAL A 165 3.41 -10.64 2.17
CA VAL A 165 3.37 -10.73 0.70
C VAL A 165 3.74 -9.38 0.10
N ALA A 166 4.45 -9.40 -1.02
CA ALA A 166 4.70 -8.22 -1.83
C ALA A 166 4.29 -8.51 -3.27
N MET A 167 3.67 -7.52 -3.93
CA MET A 167 3.39 -7.62 -5.36
C MET A 167 4.70 -7.55 -6.19
N PRO A 168 4.75 -8.14 -7.39
CA PRO A 168 5.99 -8.27 -8.18
C PRO A 168 6.68 -6.94 -8.51
N MET A 169 5.91 -5.87 -8.68
CA MET A 169 6.44 -4.53 -9.01
C MET A 169 6.59 -3.63 -7.78
N THR A 170 6.33 -4.15 -6.58
CA THR A 170 6.40 -3.36 -5.35
C THR A 170 7.84 -3.11 -4.94
N ARG A 171 8.15 -1.85 -4.62
CA ARG A 171 9.47 -1.46 -4.12
C ARG A 171 9.46 -1.39 -2.60
N ILE A 172 10.38 -2.09 -1.95
CA ILE A 172 10.50 -2.08 -0.50
C ILE A 172 11.88 -1.53 -0.15
N ALA A 173 11.94 -0.54 0.73
CA ALA A 173 13.21 -0.05 1.25
C ALA A 173 13.06 0.29 2.73
N LEU A 174 14.07 -0.07 3.53
CA LEU A 174 14.16 0.31 4.93
C LEU A 174 15.31 1.31 5.08
N GLN A 175 15.07 2.40 5.80
CA GLN A 175 16.08 3.42 6.05
C GLN A 175 16.47 3.38 7.53
N SER A 176 17.73 3.70 7.82
CA SER A 176 18.13 3.98 9.20
C SER A 176 17.33 5.16 9.75
N PRO A 177 16.88 5.09 11.01
CA PRO A 177 16.23 6.23 11.63
C PRO A 177 17.18 7.43 11.67
N SER A 178 16.65 8.60 11.37
CA SER A 178 17.37 9.86 11.35
C SER A 178 16.61 10.88 12.19
N GLY A 179 17.33 11.66 12.98
CA GLY A 179 16.79 12.75 13.78
C GLY A 179 17.74 13.93 13.79
N ALA A 180 17.22 15.11 14.14
CA ALA A 180 18.01 16.31 14.35
C ALA A 180 17.90 16.73 15.81
N ALA A 181 19.05 16.97 16.46
CA ALA A 181 19.12 17.48 17.82
C ALA A 181 19.64 18.93 17.80
N ARG A 182 19.12 19.78 18.70
CA ARG A 182 19.57 21.16 18.91
C ARG A 182 19.55 21.47 20.40
N GLY A 183 20.51 22.26 20.88
CA GLY A 183 20.58 22.65 22.29
C GLY A 183 22.01 22.66 22.82
N THR A 184 22.13 22.51 24.14
CA THR A 184 23.43 22.39 24.82
C THR A 184 24.14 21.11 24.40
N ALA A 185 25.46 21.04 24.58
CA ALA A 185 26.23 19.81 24.31
C ALA A 185 25.65 18.57 25.03
N ALA A 186 25.15 18.74 26.26
CA ALA A 186 24.50 17.68 27.03
C ALA A 186 23.18 17.22 26.37
N ASP A 187 22.36 18.15 25.89
CA ASP A 187 21.08 17.85 25.22
C ASP A 187 21.34 17.07 23.92
N ILE A 188 22.33 17.51 23.13
CA ILE A 188 22.75 16.81 21.90
C ILE A 188 23.23 15.39 22.21
N GLN A 189 24.00 15.21 23.28
CA GLN A 189 24.51 13.90 23.68
C GLN A 189 23.38 12.95 24.10
N ASN A 190 22.38 13.45 24.84
CA ASN A 190 21.22 12.66 25.24
C ASN A 190 20.38 12.24 24.03
N GLU A 191 20.09 13.17 23.12
CA GLU A 191 19.33 12.86 21.90
C GLU A 191 20.07 11.89 20.98
N ALA A 192 21.39 12.03 20.83
CA ALA A 192 22.20 11.09 20.06
C ALA A 192 22.17 9.67 20.67
N LYS A 193 22.16 9.59 22.01
CA LYS A 193 22.06 8.32 22.74
C LYS A 193 20.70 7.66 22.53
N GLU A 194 19.61 8.42 22.61
CA GLU A 194 18.26 7.91 22.35
C GLU A 194 18.07 7.48 20.89
N LEU A 195 18.55 8.26 19.92
CA LEU A 195 18.51 7.86 18.51
C LEU A 195 19.29 6.56 18.27
N SER A 196 20.44 6.40 18.93
CA SER A 196 21.23 5.17 18.86
C SER A 196 20.50 3.98 19.48
N ARG A 197 19.81 4.19 20.61
CA ARG A 197 18.96 3.17 21.26
C ARG A 197 17.84 2.70 20.34
N VAL A 198 17.12 3.64 19.73
CA VAL A 198 16.00 3.33 18.82
C VAL A 198 16.48 2.63 17.56
N ARG A 199 17.59 3.08 16.97
CA ARG A 199 18.23 2.42 15.83
C ARG A 199 18.54 0.95 16.14
N ASN A 200 19.19 0.69 17.26
CA ASN A 200 19.57 -0.66 17.66
C ASN A 200 18.34 -1.54 17.89
N TYR A 201 17.29 -0.98 18.48
CA TYR A 201 16.01 -1.68 18.66
C TYR A 201 15.41 -2.11 17.32
N ILE A 202 15.25 -1.18 16.37
CA ILE A 202 14.70 -1.49 15.03
C ILE A 202 15.54 -2.56 14.32
N PHE A 203 16.87 -2.46 14.37
CA PHE A 203 17.74 -3.43 13.72
C PHE A 203 17.64 -4.82 14.35
N SER A 204 17.48 -4.89 15.67
CA SER A 204 17.26 -6.14 16.38
C SER A 204 15.92 -6.78 16.00
N GLU A 205 14.86 -5.99 15.86
CA GLU A 205 13.53 -6.48 15.46
C GLU A 205 13.54 -6.97 14.01
N VAL A 206 14.15 -6.21 13.09
CA VAL A 206 14.31 -6.63 11.69
C VAL A 206 15.11 -7.92 11.61
N SER A 207 16.20 -8.04 12.37
CA SER A 207 17.00 -9.28 12.46
C SER A 207 16.16 -10.46 12.94
N LYS A 208 15.35 -10.30 13.98
CA LYS A 208 14.44 -11.36 14.48
C LYS A 208 13.39 -11.76 13.45
N LYS A 209 12.75 -10.80 12.79
CA LYS A 209 11.66 -11.06 11.82
C LYS A 209 12.15 -11.63 10.49
N THR A 210 13.38 -11.31 10.10
CA THR A 210 14.02 -11.83 8.87
C THR A 210 14.85 -13.10 9.09
N GLY A 211 15.29 -13.36 10.33
CA GLY A 211 16.23 -14.44 10.63
C GLY A 211 17.68 -14.17 10.19
N GLN A 212 18.00 -12.95 9.74
CA GLN A 212 19.36 -12.58 9.36
C GLN A 212 20.21 -12.14 10.56
N PRO A 213 21.53 -12.35 10.54
CA PRO A 213 22.40 -11.90 11.62
C PRO A 213 22.41 -10.37 11.73
N LEU A 214 22.41 -9.87 12.96
CA LEU A 214 22.36 -8.43 13.27
C LEU A 214 23.46 -7.62 12.58
N GLU A 215 24.66 -8.20 12.44
CA GLU A 215 25.79 -7.55 11.76
C GLU A 215 25.50 -7.27 10.29
N LYS A 216 24.83 -8.20 9.60
CA LYS A 216 24.42 -8.05 8.19
C LYS A 216 23.37 -6.95 8.07
N VAL A 217 22.33 -6.99 8.91
CA VAL A 217 21.27 -5.98 8.95
C VAL A 217 21.86 -4.58 9.21
N THR A 218 22.77 -4.47 10.18
CA THR A 218 23.44 -3.20 10.51
C THR A 218 24.26 -2.69 9.34
N LYS A 219 25.03 -3.55 8.67
CA LYS A 219 25.82 -3.19 7.50
C LYS A 219 24.95 -2.73 6.34
N ASP A 220 23.86 -3.42 6.06
CA ASP A 220 22.95 -3.11 4.96
C ASP A 220 22.16 -1.82 5.20
N LEU A 221 21.70 -1.57 6.44
CA LEU A 221 20.95 -0.36 6.79
C LEU A 221 21.85 0.85 7.09
N SER A 222 23.14 0.66 7.39
CA SER A 222 24.08 1.75 7.71
C SER A 222 24.37 2.69 6.55
N ARG A 223 24.22 2.24 5.30
CA ARG A 223 24.41 3.06 4.10
C ARG A 223 23.09 3.15 3.35
N ILE A 224 22.68 4.37 3.01
CA ILE A 224 21.68 4.60 1.96
C ILE A 224 22.33 4.14 0.65
N LYS A 225 22.26 2.85 0.34
CA LYS A 225 22.51 2.38 -1.01
C LYS A 225 21.24 2.65 -1.79
N ARG A 226 21.23 3.73 -2.60
CA ARG A 226 20.50 3.66 -3.87
C ARG A 226 21.21 2.58 -4.69
N ARG A 227 20.82 1.31 -4.54
CA ARG A 227 21.07 0.33 -5.58
C ARG A 227 19.96 0.54 -6.59
N ASP A 228 20.34 1.02 -7.77
CA ASP A 228 19.47 0.93 -8.93
C ASP A 228 19.29 -0.57 -9.22
N GLN A 229 18.03 -1.01 -9.15
CA GLN A 229 17.55 -2.39 -9.36
C GLN A 229 17.93 -3.40 -8.26
N GLU A 230 16.92 -4.15 -7.79
CA GLU A 230 17.05 -5.38 -7.02
C GLU A 230 17.90 -5.33 -5.73
N LEU A 231 17.29 -4.80 -4.68
CA LEU A 231 17.56 -5.26 -3.31
C LEU A 231 16.27 -5.45 -2.55
N ASP A 232 15.49 -6.41 -2.99
CA ASP A 232 15.10 -7.60 -2.24
C ASP A 232 15.24 -7.56 -0.71
N LEU A 233 14.53 -6.63 -0.07
CA LEU A 233 13.72 -7.02 1.09
C LEU A 233 12.64 -8.03 0.68
N ALA A 234 12.32 -8.13 -0.63
CA ALA A 234 11.47 -9.15 -1.21
C ALA A 234 12.00 -10.59 -1.01
N GLU A 235 13.30 -10.90 -1.22
CA GLU A 235 13.87 -12.22 -0.86
C GLU A 235 13.84 -12.50 0.66
N LEU A 236 13.74 -11.45 1.47
CA LEU A 236 13.82 -11.49 2.93
C LEU A 236 12.47 -11.59 3.63
N VAL A 237 11.43 -11.04 3.02
CA VAL A 237 10.05 -10.98 3.53
C VAL A 237 9.16 -12.02 2.84
N SER A 238 9.54 -12.46 1.64
CA SER A 238 8.92 -13.61 0.98
C SER A 238 9.36 -14.89 1.67
N ASP A 239 8.62 -15.33 2.68
CA ASP A 239 8.55 -16.77 2.94
C ASP A 239 8.24 -17.44 1.59
N SER A 240 9.07 -18.41 1.22
CA SER A 240 9.23 -19.08 -0.07
C SER A 240 7.93 -19.63 -0.69
N ARG A 241 7.04 -18.75 -1.16
CA ARG A 241 5.82 -19.07 -1.93
C ARG A 241 5.41 -18.02 -2.97
N LEU A 242 6.20 -16.96 -3.18
CA LEU A 242 5.87 -15.91 -4.16
C LEU A 242 5.86 -16.38 -5.63
N TRP A 243 6.43 -17.55 -5.94
CA TRP A 243 6.31 -18.15 -7.27
C TRP A 243 5.16 -19.17 -7.39
N GLU A 244 4.76 -19.84 -6.31
CA GLU A 244 3.64 -20.80 -6.34
C GLU A 244 2.28 -20.10 -6.25
N PHE A 245 2.18 -18.97 -5.56
CA PHE A 245 0.92 -18.24 -5.43
C PHE A 245 0.51 -17.49 -6.71
N LEU A 246 1.46 -17.17 -7.60
CA LEU A 246 1.13 -16.64 -8.92
C LEU A 246 0.47 -17.71 -9.81
N HIS A 247 0.79 -18.99 -9.62
CA HIS A 247 0.04 -20.07 -10.28
C HIS A 247 -1.32 -20.32 -9.61
N ILE A 248 -1.39 -20.28 -8.27
CA ILE A 248 -2.63 -20.58 -7.54
C ILE A 248 -3.67 -19.45 -7.64
N CYS A 249 -3.31 -18.17 -7.64
CA CYS A 249 -4.29 -17.08 -7.78
C CYS A 249 -4.80 -16.91 -9.21
N THR A 250 -3.96 -17.16 -10.23
CA THR A 250 -4.43 -17.17 -11.62
C THR A 250 -5.32 -18.38 -11.88
N LEU A 251 -5.06 -19.52 -11.22
CA LEU A 251 -5.93 -20.69 -11.31
C LEU A 251 -7.17 -20.61 -10.41
N PHE A 252 -7.16 -19.97 -9.24
CA PHE A 252 -8.32 -19.94 -8.32
C PHE A 252 -9.38 -18.91 -8.77
N VAL A 253 -8.96 -17.80 -9.39
CA VAL A 253 -9.88 -16.86 -10.05
C VAL A 253 -10.44 -17.44 -11.36
N ILE A 254 -9.79 -18.46 -11.95
CA ILE A 254 -10.29 -19.20 -13.12
C ILE A 254 -11.04 -20.50 -12.72
N SER A 255 -10.80 -21.05 -11.51
CA SER A 255 -11.29 -22.37 -11.07
C SER A 255 -12.48 -22.33 -10.12
N GLN A 256 -12.81 -21.21 -9.49
CA GLN A 256 -14.06 -21.05 -8.75
C GLN A 256 -15.01 -20.18 -9.57
N GLY A 257 -15.72 -20.84 -10.49
CA GLY A 257 -16.73 -20.27 -11.37
C GLY A 257 -17.93 -19.68 -10.61
N TYR A 258 -17.74 -18.54 -9.96
CA TYR A 258 -18.84 -17.65 -9.61
C TYR A 258 -19.22 -16.83 -10.86
N LEU A 259 -20.11 -17.46 -11.64
CA LEU A 259 -21.01 -16.80 -12.57
C LEU A 259 -21.59 -15.53 -11.93
N ILE A 260 -21.10 -14.36 -12.33
CA ILE A 260 -21.94 -13.17 -12.36
C ILE A 260 -22.92 -13.41 -13.51
N LYS A 261 -24.12 -13.93 -13.18
CA LYS A 261 -25.22 -14.06 -14.14
C LYS A 261 -25.51 -12.67 -14.73
N PRO A 262 -25.54 -12.53 -16.07
CA PRO A 262 -25.97 -11.29 -16.69
C PRO A 262 -27.45 -11.05 -16.40
N PHE A 263 -27.76 -9.84 -15.95
CA PHE A 263 -29.12 -9.34 -15.75
C PHE A 263 -29.81 -9.28 -17.14
N ARG A 264 -30.79 -10.16 -17.36
CA ARG A 264 -31.98 -9.98 -18.22
C ARG A 264 -33.11 -9.67 -17.22
N GLU A 265 -33.99 -8.70 -17.39
CA GLU A 265 -34.65 -8.18 -18.60
C GLU A 265 -34.50 -6.66 -18.79
#